data_AF-A0A7S3JE66-F1
#
_entry.id   AF-A0A7S3JE66-F1
#
_cell.length_a   1.000
_cell.length_b   1.000
_cell.length_c   1.000
_cell.angle_alpha   90.00
_cell.angle_beta   90.00
_cell.angle_gamma   90.00
#
_symmetry.space_group_name_H-M   'P 1'
#
loop_
_entity.id
_entity.type
_entity.pdbx_description
1 polymer ?
#
loop_
_entity_poly.entity_id
_entity_poly.type
_entity_poly.pdbx_seq_one_letter_code
_entity_poly.pdbx_strand_id
1 'polypeptide(L)'
;MIADSENNNMKEQINSLSLKVSNPFVKFKFWVREELVDLHSLLEAIGHKNSLESRKLKLENKIKSANNDLEKLNTGKKTIKTIFKSQSGKQSMITNLTTFIAQAEKDVETYGKIIKVVTMYLHQHVIPAFKEKKVKGYIKILKEFSDSESKNSSELYKCWSSVLDQIQKAFDNQQ
;
A
#
# COMPACT_ATOMS: atom_id res chain seq x y z
N MET A 1 34.69 1.91 -54.34
CA MET A 1 34.63 3.06 -53.41
C MET A 1 33.21 3.54 -53.09
N ILE A 2 32.25 3.55 -54.04
CA ILE A 2 30.86 3.99 -53.75
C ILE A 2 30.10 2.97 -52.86
N ALA A 3 30.26 1.66 -53.12
CA ALA A 3 29.59 0.60 -52.34
C ALA A 3 29.99 0.55 -50.85
N ASP A 4 31.21 0.97 -50.49
CA ASP A 4 31.67 0.97 -49.09
C ASP A 4 31.05 2.12 -48.28
N SER A 5 30.69 3.23 -48.93
CA SER A 5 30.08 4.39 -48.26
C SER A 5 28.61 4.17 -47.90
N GLU A 6 27.84 3.51 -48.77
CA GLU A 6 26.43 3.18 -48.52
C GLU A 6 26.28 2.09 -47.46
N ASN A 7 27.19 1.11 -47.45
CA ASN A 7 27.20 0.02 -46.48
C ASN A 7 27.54 0.48 -45.06
N ASN A 8 28.39 1.52 -44.94
CA ASN A 8 28.67 2.16 -43.65
C ASN A 8 27.47 2.96 -43.11
N ASN A 9 26.70 3.63 -43.98
CA ASN A 9 25.50 4.36 -43.60
C ASN A 9 24.39 3.43 -43.05
N MET A 10 24.16 2.26 -43.67
CA MET A 10 23.20 1.28 -43.14
C MET A 10 23.59 0.77 -41.74
N LYS A 11 24.87 0.45 -41.54
CA LYS A 11 25.38 -0.01 -40.24
C LYS A 11 25.20 1.06 -39.16
N GLU A 12 25.50 2.32 -39.46
CA GLU A 12 25.28 3.42 -38.53
C GLU A 12 23.81 3.61 -38.19
N GLN A 13 22.90 3.50 -39.17
CA GLN A 13 21.46 3.59 -38.93
C GLN A 13 20.97 2.48 -38.00
N ILE A 14 21.36 1.22 -38.25
CA ILE A 14 21.01 0.07 -37.41
C ILE A 14 21.59 0.21 -36.01
N ASN A 15 22.85 0.64 -35.88
CA ASN A 15 23.48 0.84 -34.57
C ASN A 15 22.79 1.95 -33.78
N SER A 16 22.38 3.04 -34.44
CA SER A 16 21.67 4.15 -33.81
C SER A 16 20.24 3.80 -33.37
N LEU A 17 19.61 2.79 -33.98
CA LEU A 17 18.25 2.37 -33.67
C LEU A 17 18.11 1.91 -32.21
N SER A 18 19.12 1.20 -31.69
CA SER A 18 19.16 0.73 -30.30
C SER A 18 19.08 1.87 -29.27
N LEU A 19 19.54 3.07 -29.64
CA LEU A 19 19.50 4.27 -28.81
C LEU A 19 18.17 5.04 -28.94
N LYS A 20 17.43 4.82 -30.02
CA LYS A 20 16.16 5.51 -30.33
C LYS A 20 14.94 4.78 -29.77
N VAL A 21 15.03 3.45 -29.66
CA VAL A 21 13.99 2.64 -29.03
C VAL A 21 14.15 2.64 -27.51
N SER A 22 13.03 2.63 -26.80
CA SER A 22 13.01 2.62 -25.33
C SER A 22 12.25 1.41 -24.81
N ASN A 23 12.69 0.84 -23.68
CA ASN A 23 11.99 -0.30 -23.10
C ASN A 23 10.80 0.17 -22.23
N PRO A 24 9.54 0.00 -22.69
CA PRO A 24 8.38 0.49 -21.96
C PRO A 24 8.12 -0.27 -20.65
N PHE A 25 8.61 -1.50 -20.54
CA PHE A 25 8.44 -2.34 -19.36
C PHE A 25 9.18 -1.81 -18.14
N VAL A 26 10.22 -0.99 -18.33
CA VAL A 26 10.96 -0.38 -17.22
C VAL A 26 10.03 0.55 -16.43
N LYS A 27 9.31 1.44 -17.11
CA LYS A 27 8.35 2.36 -16.48
C LYS A 27 7.20 1.60 -15.83
N PHE A 28 6.66 0.61 -16.54
CA PHE A 28 5.59 -0.24 -16.03
C PHE A 28 6.02 -0.97 -14.74
N LYS A 29 7.24 -1.53 -14.70
CA LYS A 29 7.80 -2.18 -13.51
C LYS A 29 7.90 -1.25 -12.31
N PHE A 30 8.36 -0.01 -12.50
CA PHE A 30 8.45 0.96 -11.42
C PHE A 30 7.07 1.35 -10.91
N TRP A 31 6.14 1.61 -11.81
CA TRP A 31 4.76 1.90 -11.42
C TRP A 31 4.12 0.73 -10.64
N VAL A 32 4.31 -0.54 -11.07
CA VAL A 32 3.82 -1.71 -10.29
C VAL A 32 4.42 -1.74 -8.87
N ARG A 33 5.70 -1.35 -8.69
CA ARG A 33 6.31 -1.28 -7.36
C ARG A 33 5.68 -0.19 -6.50
N GLU A 34 5.41 0.98 -7.06
CA GLU A 34 4.70 2.06 -6.36
C GLU A 34 3.27 1.62 -5.97
N GLU A 35 2.59 0.89 -6.85
CA GLU A 35 1.28 0.32 -6.59
C GLU A 35 1.27 -0.62 -5.37
N LEU A 36 2.29 -1.48 -5.25
CA LEU A 36 2.45 -2.37 -4.11
C LEU A 36 2.68 -1.60 -2.80
N VAL A 37 3.49 -0.53 -2.84
CA VAL A 37 3.74 0.32 -1.66
C VAL A 37 2.45 1.00 -1.21
N ASP A 38 1.73 1.62 -2.14
CA ASP A 38 0.44 2.27 -1.87
C ASP A 38 -0.57 1.29 -1.24
N LEU A 39 -0.66 0.05 -1.76
CA LEU A 39 -1.52 -0.99 -1.20
C LEU A 39 -1.08 -1.39 0.21
N HIS A 40 0.21 -1.53 0.44
CA HIS A 40 0.75 -1.87 1.76
C HIS A 40 0.40 -0.79 2.79
N SER A 41 0.56 0.48 2.44
CA SER A 41 0.21 1.61 3.32
C SER A 41 -1.28 1.62 3.66
N LEU A 42 -2.16 1.30 2.71
CA LEU A 42 -3.59 1.19 2.99
C LEU A 42 -3.92 0.02 3.95
N LEU A 43 -3.26 -1.13 3.74
CA LEU A 43 -3.40 -2.29 4.63
C LEU A 43 -2.88 -2.00 6.05
N GLU A 44 -1.75 -1.30 6.16
CA GLU A 44 -1.18 -0.89 7.44
C GLU A 44 -2.14 0.07 8.20
N ALA A 45 -2.73 1.04 7.50
CA ALA A 45 -3.72 1.95 8.09
C ALA A 45 -4.94 1.18 8.64
N ILE A 46 -5.45 0.20 7.90
CA ILE A 46 -6.53 -0.69 8.36
C ILE A 46 -6.05 -1.53 9.56
N GLY A 47 -4.82 -2.03 9.51
CA GLY A 47 -4.18 -2.77 10.61
C GLY A 47 -4.11 -1.96 11.90
N HIS A 48 -3.76 -0.68 11.83
CA HIS A 48 -3.76 0.21 13.00
C HIS A 48 -5.16 0.39 13.59
N LYS A 49 -6.19 0.55 12.76
CA LYS A 49 -7.58 0.59 13.22
C LYS A 49 -7.97 -0.72 13.93
N ASN A 50 -7.60 -1.88 13.39
CA ASN A 50 -7.88 -3.19 14.01
C ASN A 50 -7.10 -3.39 15.32
N SER A 51 -5.90 -2.80 15.43
CA SER A 51 -5.12 -2.78 16.67
C SER A 51 -5.82 -1.98 17.77
N LEU A 52 -6.46 -0.86 17.43
CA LEU A 52 -7.28 -0.09 18.37
C LEU A 52 -8.48 -0.90 18.87
N GLU A 53 -9.17 -1.62 18.00
CA GLU A 53 -10.26 -2.53 18.38
C GLU A 53 -9.78 -3.64 19.32
N SER A 54 -8.62 -4.22 19.01
CA SER A 54 -8.00 -5.24 19.87
C SER A 54 -7.64 -4.70 21.24
N ARG A 55 -7.16 -3.45 21.33
CA ARG A 55 -6.86 -2.78 22.61
C ARG A 55 -8.14 -2.52 23.42
N LYS A 56 -9.20 -2.04 22.77
CA LYS A 56 -10.51 -1.85 23.38
C LYS A 56 -11.03 -3.17 23.98
N LEU A 57 -11.04 -4.25 23.18
CA LEU A 57 -11.50 -5.57 23.62
C LEU A 57 -10.70 -6.12 24.81
N LYS A 58 -9.37 -5.95 24.79
CA LYS A 58 -8.51 -6.33 25.92
C LYS A 58 -8.87 -5.56 27.20
N LEU A 59 -9.23 -4.29 27.07
CA LEU A 59 -9.62 -3.46 28.22
C LEU A 59 -11.00 -3.86 28.76
N GLU A 60 -11.97 -4.12 27.87
CA GLU A 60 -13.30 -4.65 28.24
C GLU A 60 -13.18 -5.97 29.03
N ASN A 61 -12.30 -6.89 28.59
CA ASN A 61 -12.04 -8.14 29.30
C ASN A 61 -11.41 -7.92 30.68
N LYS A 62 -10.56 -6.90 30.83
CA LYS A 62 -9.98 -6.51 32.13
C LYS A 62 -11.03 -5.91 33.05
N ILE A 63 -11.92 -5.06 32.54
CA ILE A 63 -13.05 -4.50 33.29
C ILE A 63 -13.95 -5.63 33.80
N LYS A 64 -14.31 -6.59 32.94
CA LYS A 64 -15.12 -7.76 33.32
C LYS A 64 -14.47 -8.56 34.45
N SER A 65 -13.16 -8.82 34.35
CA SER A 65 -12.41 -9.52 35.39
C SER A 65 -12.37 -8.73 36.70
N ALA A 66 -12.16 -7.41 36.63
CA ALA A 66 -12.14 -6.52 37.80
C ALA A 66 -13.51 -6.44 38.49
N ASN A 67 -14.60 -6.36 37.73
CA ASN A 67 -15.97 -6.40 38.25
C ASN A 67 -16.25 -7.71 39.00
N ASN A 68 -15.86 -8.85 38.43
CA ASN A 68 -16.00 -10.14 39.11
C ASN A 68 -15.22 -10.23 40.43
N ASP A 69 -14.01 -9.65 40.47
CA ASP A 69 -13.19 -9.60 41.69
C ASP A 69 -13.79 -8.64 42.74
N LEU A 70 -14.33 -7.49 42.30
CA LEU A 70 -15.01 -6.51 43.14
C LEU A 70 -16.25 -7.13 43.80
N GLU A 71 -17.08 -7.84 43.02
CA GLU A 71 -18.29 -8.51 43.51
C GLU A 71 -17.97 -9.58 44.55
N LYS A 72 -16.92 -10.40 44.31
CA LYS A 72 -16.44 -11.38 45.29
C LYS A 72 -16.00 -10.70 46.59
N LEU A 73 -15.29 -9.57 46.50
CA LEU A 73 -14.85 -8.83 47.68
C LEU A 73 -16.01 -8.21 48.47
N ASN A 74 -16.99 -7.62 47.76
CA ASN A 74 -18.17 -7.03 48.39
C ASN A 74 -19.07 -8.07 49.05
N THR A 75 -19.17 -9.28 48.49
CA THR A 75 -19.92 -10.41 49.08
C THR A 75 -19.14 -11.16 50.17
N GLY A 76 -17.94 -10.70 50.53
CA GLY A 76 -17.09 -11.33 51.54
C GLY A 76 -16.42 -12.64 51.10
N LYS A 77 -16.57 -13.04 49.83
CA LYS A 77 -15.93 -14.23 49.27
C LYS A 77 -14.42 -13.97 49.12
N LYS A 78 -13.61 -14.89 49.64
CA LYS A 78 -12.14 -14.80 49.50
C LYS A 78 -11.76 -15.04 48.04
N THR A 79 -11.05 -14.10 47.43
CA THR A 79 -10.31 -14.33 46.17
C THR A 79 -8.90 -14.83 46.48
N ILE A 80 -8.26 -15.55 45.56
CA ILE A 80 -6.87 -16.06 45.74
C ILE A 80 -5.92 -14.92 46.18
N LYS A 81 -6.15 -13.70 45.69
CA LYS A 81 -5.38 -12.49 46.02
C LYS A 81 -5.67 -11.87 47.39
N THR A 82 -6.75 -12.28 48.07
CA THR A 82 -7.21 -11.65 49.33
C THR A 82 -7.21 -12.58 50.54
N ILE A 83 -6.83 -13.85 50.38
CA ILE A 83 -6.72 -14.82 51.48
C ILE A 83 -5.76 -14.34 52.59
N PHE A 84 -4.70 -13.59 52.22
CA PHE A 84 -3.68 -13.09 53.15
C PHE A 84 -3.79 -11.60 53.49
N LYS A 85 -4.83 -10.89 53.00
CA LYS A 85 -4.97 -9.45 53.23
C LYS A 85 -5.75 -9.15 54.51
N SER A 86 -5.26 -8.17 55.27
CA SER A 86 -5.99 -7.56 56.38
C SER A 86 -7.28 -6.89 55.91
N GLN A 87 -8.18 -6.56 56.84
CA GLN A 87 -9.44 -5.87 56.51
C GLN A 87 -9.19 -4.51 55.84
N SER A 88 -8.20 -3.75 56.31
CA SER A 88 -7.76 -2.50 55.66
C SER A 88 -7.21 -2.75 54.25
N GLY A 89 -6.45 -3.83 54.05
CA GLY A 89 -5.95 -4.25 52.74
C GLY A 89 -7.04 -4.65 51.74
N LYS A 90 -8.16 -5.21 52.22
CA LYS A 90 -9.35 -5.48 51.39
C LYS A 90 -10.06 -4.19 51.00
N GLN A 91 -10.25 -3.26 51.93
CA GLN A 91 -10.90 -1.97 51.64
C GLN A 91 -10.11 -1.12 50.62
N SER A 92 -8.78 -1.10 50.77
CA SER A 92 -7.89 -0.46 49.78
C SER A 92 -8.02 -1.11 48.40
N MET A 93 -8.12 -2.45 48.34
CA MET A 93 -8.29 -3.16 47.08
C MET A 93 -9.63 -2.87 46.40
N ILE A 94 -10.72 -2.78 47.17
CA ILE A 94 -12.05 -2.38 46.65
C ILE A 94 -11.98 -0.97 46.04
N THR A 95 -11.34 -0.04 46.76
CA THR A 95 -11.16 1.34 46.27
C THR A 95 -10.38 1.36 44.96
N ASN A 96 -9.25 0.64 44.89
CA ASN A 96 -8.41 0.57 43.70
C ASN A 96 -9.12 -0.06 42.50
N LEU A 97 -9.88 -1.14 42.72
CA LEU A 97 -10.67 -1.78 41.66
C LEU A 97 -11.75 -0.84 41.14
N THR A 98 -12.47 -0.15 42.04
CA THR A 98 -13.53 0.80 41.67
C THR A 98 -12.97 1.94 40.81
N THR A 99 -11.85 2.54 41.24
CA THR A 99 -11.18 3.60 40.48
C THR A 99 -10.67 3.10 39.13
N PHE A 100 -10.09 1.89 39.09
CA PHE A 100 -9.63 1.29 37.84
C PHE A 100 -10.78 1.05 36.86
N ILE A 101 -11.91 0.50 37.32
CA ILE A 101 -13.09 0.23 36.49
C ILE A 101 -13.61 1.53 35.89
N ALA A 102 -13.83 2.56 36.72
CA ALA A 102 -14.36 3.84 36.26
C ALA A 102 -13.46 4.50 35.19
N GLN A 103 -12.13 4.47 35.39
CA GLN A 103 -11.20 4.99 34.40
C GLN A 103 -11.18 4.15 33.11
N ALA A 104 -11.16 2.82 33.25
CA ALA A 104 -11.12 1.92 32.11
C ALA A 104 -12.38 1.99 31.24
N GLU A 105 -13.56 2.20 31.84
CA GLU A 105 -14.82 2.40 31.13
C GLU A 105 -14.79 3.68 30.28
N LYS A 106 -14.26 4.77 30.83
CA LYS A 106 -14.04 6.03 30.09
C LYS A 106 -13.07 5.83 28.92
N ASP A 107 -12.00 5.06 29.12
CA ASP A 107 -11.04 4.75 28.07
C ASP A 107 -11.69 3.89 26.96
N VAL A 108 -12.51 2.90 27.31
CA VAL A 108 -13.27 2.07 26.34
C VAL A 108 -14.21 2.93 25.49
N GLU A 109 -14.92 3.87 26.10
CA GLU A 109 -15.78 4.83 25.39
C GLU A 109 -14.94 5.69 24.42
N THR A 110 -13.79 6.17 24.89
CA THR A 110 -12.85 6.98 24.10
C THR A 110 -12.32 6.19 22.90
N TYR A 111 -11.89 4.94 23.10
CA TYR A 111 -11.51 4.04 22.01
C TYR A 111 -12.65 3.88 21.00
N GLY A 112 -13.89 3.69 21.47
CA GLY A 112 -15.07 3.59 20.60
C GLY A 112 -15.25 4.82 19.70
N LYS A 113 -15.09 6.02 20.26
CA LYS A 113 -15.16 7.28 19.50
C LYS A 113 -14.05 7.36 18.44
N ILE A 114 -12.81 7.06 18.83
CA ILE A 114 -11.65 7.09 17.90
C ILE A 114 -11.85 6.09 16.76
N ILE A 115 -12.21 4.84 17.08
CA ILE A 115 -12.45 3.80 16.08
C ILE A 115 -13.54 4.24 15.10
N LYS A 116 -14.63 4.84 15.59
CA LYS A 116 -15.70 5.35 14.73
C LYS A 116 -15.20 6.44 13.78
N VAL A 117 -14.47 7.43 14.29
CA VAL A 117 -13.90 8.53 13.48
C VAL A 117 -12.93 7.99 12.43
N VAL A 118 -11.98 7.13 12.82
CA VAL A 118 -11.02 6.52 11.90
C VAL A 118 -11.73 5.68 10.83
N THR A 119 -12.74 4.89 11.21
CA THR A 119 -13.52 4.08 10.27
C THR A 119 -14.27 4.96 9.26
N MET A 120 -14.92 6.02 9.74
CA MET A 120 -15.61 6.98 8.87
C MET A 120 -14.62 7.65 7.91
N TYR A 121 -13.48 8.12 8.41
CA TYR A 121 -12.47 8.78 7.59
C TYR A 121 -11.88 7.86 6.52
N LEU A 122 -11.54 6.62 6.89
CA LEU A 122 -11.07 5.60 5.94
C LEU A 122 -12.11 5.35 4.84
N HIS A 123 -13.38 5.19 5.22
CA HIS A 123 -14.47 4.89 4.29
C HIS A 123 -14.82 6.06 3.38
N GLN A 124 -14.94 7.27 3.91
CA GLN A 124 -15.46 8.44 3.20
C GLN A 124 -14.39 9.17 2.39
N HIS A 125 -13.13 9.12 2.82
CA HIS A 125 -12.06 9.90 2.19
C HIS A 125 -10.95 9.02 1.63
N VAL A 126 -10.35 8.16 2.46
CA VAL A 126 -9.12 7.45 2.07
C VAL A 126 -9.39 6.42 0.98
N ILE A 127 -10.38 5.54 1.14
CA ILE A 127 -10.70 4.49 0.17
C ILE A 127 -11.16 5.09 -1.17
N PRO A 128 -12.07 6.09 -1.22
CA PRO A 128 -12.46 6.73 -2.46
C PRO A 128 -11.29 7.42 -3.17
N ALA A 129 -10.49 8.21 -2.45
CA ALA A 129 -9.32 8.88 -3.02
C ALA A 129 -8.29 7.88 -3.54
N PHE A 130 -8.07 6.78 -2.82
CA PHE A 130 -7.23 5.67 -3.28
C PHE A 130 -7.76 5.11 -4.60
N LYS A 131 -9.04 4.71 -4.66
CA LYS A 131 -9.65 4.16 -5.89
C LYS A 131 -9.52 5.11 -7.08
N GLU A 132 -9.81 6.39 -6.88
CA GLU A 132 -9.69 7.41 -7.92
C GLU A 132 -8.25 7.55 -8.42
N LYS A 133 -7.28 7.63 -7.49
CA LYS A 133 -5.85 7.69 -7.83
C LYS A 133 -5.43 6.45 -8.64
N LYS A 134 -5.89 5.26 -8.26
CA LYS A 134 -5.56 4.00 -8.95
C LYS A 134 -6.09 3.98 -10.38
N VAL A 135 -7.37 4.30 -10.58
CA VAL A 135 -7.97 4.37 -11.93
C VAL A 135 -7.19 5.33 -12.83
N LYS A 136 -6.89 6.54 -12.34
CA LYS A 136 -6.10 7.52 -13.10
C LYS A 136 -4.69 7.02 -13.39
N GLY A 137 -4.04 6.38 -12.42
CA GLY A 137 -2.72 5.77 -12.57
C GLY A 137 -2.68 4.68 -13.65
N TYR A 138 -3.64 3.75 -13.63
CA TYR A 138 -3.77 2.69 -14.63
C TYR A 138 -3.91 3.25 -16.05
N ILE A 139 -4.82 4.21 -16.24
CA ILE A 139 -5.03 4.84 -17.56
C ILE A 139 -3.75 5.54 -18.02
N LYS A 140 -3.09 6.27 -17.13
CA LYS A 140 -1.86 6.98 -17.44
C LYS A 140 -0.73 6.04 -17.87
N ILE A 141 -0.46 4.98 -17.10
CA ILE A 141 0.65 4.08 -17.41
C ILE A 141 0.40 3.25 -18.68
N LEU A 142 -0.85 2.85 -18.93
CA LEU A 142 -1.22 2.15 -20.16
C LEU A 142 -1.02 3.05 -21.37
N LYS A 143 -1.44 4.32 -21.27
CA LYS A 143 -1.21 5.30 -22.33
C LYS A 143 0.29 5.50 -22.58
N GLU A 144 1.07 5.73 -21.53
CA GLU A 144 2.53 5.91 -21.66
C GLU A 144 3.22 4.67 -22.27
N PHE A 145 2.75 3.47 -21.92
CA PHE A 145 3.23 2.23 -22.49
C PHE A 145 2.89 2.14 -23.99
N SER A 146 1.63 2.36 -24.36
CA SER A 146 1.17 2.33 -25.75
C SER A 146 1.85 3.39 -26.63
N ASP A 147 2.05 4.60 -26.10
CA ASP A 147 2.74 5.69 -26.79
C ASP A 147 4.22 5.33 -27.02
N SER A 148 4.86 4.71 -26.03
CA SER A 148 6.24 4.22 -26.14
C SER A 148 6.39 3.12 -27.19
N GLU A 149 5.48 2.14 -27.20
CA GLU A 149 5.49 1.06 -28.18
C GLU A 149 5.20 1.56 -29.59
N SER A 150 4.22 2.46 -29.74
CA SER A 150 3.91 3.08 -31.04
C SER A 150 5.12 3.85 -31.59
N LYS A 151 5.84 4.56 -30.72
CA LYS A 151 7.09 5.24 -31.09
C LYS A 151 8.18 4.24 -31.48
N ASN A 152 8.38 3.18 -30.70
CA ASN A 152 9.33 2.12 -31.02
C ASN A 152 9.04 1.50 -32.39
N SER A 153 7.78 1.13 -32.66
CA SER A 153 7.34 0.59 -33.94
C SER A 153 7.56 1.56 -35.09
N SER A 154 7.28 2.86 -34.89
CA SER A 154 7.54 3.88 -35.91
C SER A 154 9.03 4.02 -36.22
N GLU A 155 9.91 4.01 -35.22
CA GLU A 155 11.35 4.11 -35.44
C GLU A 155 11.92 2.86 -36.12
N LEU A 156 11.42 1.68 -35.74
CA LEU A 156 11.75 0.41 -36.40
C LEU A 156 11.32 0.44 -37.87
N TYR A 157 10.08 0.85 -38.16
CA TYR A 157 9.57 0.94 -39.53
C TYR A 157 10.40 1.89 -40.39
N LYS A 158 10.71 3.10 -39.89
CA LYS A 158 11.57 4.06 -40.61
C LYS A 158 12.95 3.49 -40.91
N CYS A 159 13.55 2.81 -39.94
CA CYS A 159 14.86 2.18 -40.11
C CYS A 159 14.81 1.11 -41.21
N TRP A 160 13.85 0.19 -41.13
CA TRP A 160 13.74 -0.91 -42.10
C TRP A 160 13.33 -0.44 -43.49
N SER A 161 12.44 0.54 -43.60
CA SER A 161 12.08 1.14 -44.89
C SER A 161 13.30 1.79 -45.56
N SER A 162 14.10 2.55 -44.81
CA SER A 162 15.33 3.16 -45.32
C SER A 162 16.34 2.12 -45.80
N VAL A 163 16.50 1.03 -45.05
CA VAL A 163 17.38 -0.09 -45.44
C VAL A 163 16.90 -0.75 -46.73
N LEU A 164 15.61 -1.05 -46.85
CA LEU A 164 15.03 -1.65 -48.05
C LEU A 164 15.18 -0.75 -49.28
N ASP A 165 14.94 0.55 -49.15
CA ASP A 165 15.09 1.51 -50.24
C ASP A 165 16.55 1.58 -50.74
N GLN A 166 17.52 1.53 -49.82
CA GLN A 166 18.94 1.52 -50.18
C GLN A 166 19.35 0.20 -50.86
N ILE A 167 18.83 -0.93 -50.39
CA ILE A 167 19.06 -2.24 -51.03
C ILE A 167 18.48 -2.24 -52.45
N GLN A 168 17.26 -1.74 -52.65
CA GLN A 168 16.63 -1.69 -53.97
C GLN A 168 17.45 -0.85 -54.94
N LYS A 169 17.91 0.35 -54.53
CA LYS A 169 18.78 1.20 -55.35
C LYS A 169 20.09 0.51 -55.73
N ALA A 170 20.69 -0.24 -54.81
CA ALA A 170 21.91 -0.97 -55.08
C ALA A 170 21.70 -2.08 -56.12
N PHE A 171 20.53 -2.75 -56.13
CA PHE A 171 20.17 -3.72 -57.16
C PHE A 171 19.91 -3.07 -58.51
N ASP A 172 19.16 -1.98 -58.55
CA ASP A 172 18.81 -1.29 -59.80
C ASP A 172 20.07 -0.73 -60.52
N ASN A 173 21.09 -0.31 -59.76
CA ASN A 173 22.36 0.18 -60.31
C ASN A 173 23.30 -0.92 -60.85
N GLN A 174 22.97 -2.20 -60.68
CA GLN A 174 23.77 -3.34 -61.18
C GLN A 174 23.23 -3.91 -62.51
N GLN A 175 22.08 -3.45 -62.99
CA GLN A 175 21.51 -3.80 -64.30
C GLN A 175 21.85 -2.73 -65.34
#